data_AF-A0A530YE30-F1
#
_entry.id   AF-A0A530YE30-F1
#
_cell.length_a   1.000
_cell.length_b   1.000
_cell.length_c   1.000
_cell.angle_alpha   90.00
_cell.angle_beta   90.00
_cell.angle_gamma   90.00
#
_symmetry.space_group_name_H-M   'P 1'
#
loop_
_entity.id
_entity.type
_entity.pdbx_description
1 polymer ?
#
loop_
_entity_poly.entity_id
_entity_poly.type
_entity_poly.pdbx_seq_one_letter_code
_entity_poly.pdbx_strand_id
1 'polypeptide(L)'
;DDKALVGRIGKRAEEAKAAGLPVRKDDNPAVFEERLKEYYKKTSPLIGYYYAKGKLRGVDGMADIDAVTRQIEAVLTAATPAAAQRSANGK
;
A
#
# COMPACT_ATOMS: atom_id res chain seq x y z
N ASP A 1 10.38 1.39 0.06
CA ASP A 1 11.73 0.92 0.39
C ASP A 1 11.65 -0.56 0.75
N ASP A 2 12.35 -1.42 0.01
CA ASP A 2 12.30 -2.88 0.21
C ASP A 2 12.91 -3.30 1.54
N LYS A 3 14.01 -2.65 1.97
CA LYS A 3 14.67 -2.96 3.24
C LYS A 3 13.74 -2.63 4.40
N ALA A 4 13.00 -1.53 4.31
CA ALA A 4 11.99 -1.18 5.30
C ALA A 4 10.87 -2.23 5.37
N LEU A 5 10.42 -2.76 4.23
CA LEU A 5 9.38 -3.79 4.20
C LEU A 5 9.87 -5.12 4.79
N VAL A 6 11.08 -5.57 4.42
CA VAL A 6 11.72 -6.76 4.99
C VAL A 6 11.90 -6.59 6.51
N GLY A 7 12.36 -5.42 6.96
CA GLY A 7 12.51 -5.09 8.37
C GLY A 7 11.19 -5.17 9.15
N ARG A 8 10.07 -4.72 8.57
CA ARG A 8 8.72 -4.83 9.18
C ARG A 8 8.30 -6.29 9.39
N ILE A 9 8.64 -7.18 8.45
CA ILE A 9 8.36 -8.62 8.57
C ILE A 9 9.18 -9.25 9.70
N GLY A 10 10.48 -8.96 9.75
CA GLY A 10 11.34 -9.42 10.84
C GLY A 10 10.86 -8.92 12.20
N LYS A 11 10.50 -7.64 12.30
CA LYS A 11 9.96 -7.05 13.53
C LYS A 11 8.70 -7.78 14.02
N ARG A 12 7.80 -8.15 13.10
CA ARG A 12 6.58 -8.89 13.44
C ARG A 12 6.89 -10.27 14.01
N ALA A 13 7.89 -10.97 13.47
CA ALA A 13 8.34 -12.26 14.02
C ALA A 13 8.88 -12.11 15.45
N GLU A 14 9.71 -11.10 15.70
CA GLU A 14 10.26 -10.81 17.03
C GLU A 14 9.16 -10.43 18.04
N GLU A 15 8.21 -9.58 17.65
CA GLU A 15 7.07 -9.19 18.49
C GLU A 15 6.18 -10.40 18.85
N ALA A 16 5.90 -11.29 17.89
CA ALA A 16 5.14 -12.51 18.15
C ALA A 16 5.87 -13.42 19.15
N LYS A 17 7.17 -13.63 18.96
CA LYS A 17 8.01 -14.43 19.87
C LYS A 17 8.06 -13.82 21.28
N ALA A 18 8.23 -12.50 21.37
CA ALA A 18 8.23 -11.79 22.65
C ALA A 18 6.89 -11.88 23.39
N ALA A 19 5.78 -11.94 22.64
CA ALA A 19 4.44 -12.15 23.17
C ALA A 19 4.10 -13.62 23.49
N GLY A 20 5.04 -14.57 23.29
CA GLY A 20 4.80 -16.00 23.47
C GLY A 20 3.85 -16.61 22.42
N LEU A 21 3.62 -15.90 21.32
CA LEU A 21 2.77 -16.34 20.21
C LEU A 21 3.60 -17.10 19.16
N PRO A 22 2.99 -18.04 18.43
CA PRO A 22 3.68 -18.72 17.33
C PRO A 22 4.04 -17.72 16.23
N VAL A 23 5.31 -17.72 15.83
CA VAL A 23 5.76 -16.97 14.65
C VAL A 23 5.15 -17.58 13.39
N ARG A 24 4.57 -16.74 12.54
CA ARG A 24 3.96 -17.21 11.29
C ARG A 24 5.04 -17.67 10.32
N LYS A 25 4.75 -18.73 9.56
CA LYS A 25 5.73 -19.33 8.62
C LYS A 25 6.21 -18.35 7.54
N ASP A 26 5.40 -17.35 7.20
CA ASP A 26 5.71 -16.35 6.19
C ASP A 26 6.39 -15.09 6.74
N ASP A 27 6.54 -14.97 8.07
CA ASP A 27 7.36 -13.91 8.68
C ASP A 27 8.86 -14.27 8.66
N ASN A 28 9.36 -14.68 7.49
CA ASN A 28 10.76 -14.99 7.23
C ASN A 28 11.33 -13.97 6.23
N PRO A 29 12.33 -13.14 6.62
CA PRO A 29 12.93 -12.13 5.77
C PRO A 29 13.39 -12.63 4.40
N ALA A 30 14.09 -13.76 4.34
CA ALA A 30 14.59 -14.32 3.09
C ALA A 30 13.46 -14.77 2.16
N VAL A 31 12.41 -15.38 2.72
CA VAL A 31 11.21 -15.76 1.94
C VAL A 31 10.46 -14.52 1.45
N PHE A 32 10.41 -13.47 2.27
CA PHE A 32 9.72 -12.23 1.91
C PHE A 32 10.45 -11.46 0.79
N GLU A 33 11.79 -11.45 0.78
CA GLU A 33 12.57 -10.90 -0.32
C GLU A 33 12.25 -11.58 -1.65
N GLU A 34 12.20 -12.91 -1.68
CA GLU A 34 11.81 -13.66 -2.88
C GLU A 34 10.36 -13.33 -3.31
N ARG A 35 9.44 -13.16 -2.36
CA ARG A 35 8.07 -12.71 -2.64
C ARG A 35 8.02 -11.31 -3.24
N LEU A 36 8.85 -10.37 -2.77
CA LEU A 36 8.95 -9.02 -3.34
C LEU A 36 9.46 -9.06 -4.78
N LYS A 37 10.51 -9.85 -5.06
CA LYS A 37 11.03 -10.03 -6.43
C LYS A 37 9.95 -10.55 -7.37
N GLU A 38 9.20 -11.58 -6.95
CA GLU A 38 8.13 -12.17 -7.76
C GLU A 38 6.95 -11.20 -7.95
N TYR A 39 6.60 -10.43 -6.91
CA TYR A 39 5.61 -9.36 -7.00
C TYR A 39 6.01 -8.33 -8.07
N TYR A 40 7.25 -7.82 -8.02
CA TYR A 40 7.73 -6.86 -9.03
C TYR A 40 7.72 -7.45 -10.43
N LYS A 41 8.20 -8.69 -10.60
CA LYS A 41 8.18 -9.38 -11.91
C LYS A 41 6.77 -9.43 -12.50
N LYS A 42 5.76 -9.72 -11.68
CA LYS A 42 4.37 -9.86 -12.12
C LYS A 42 3.63 -8.53 -12.30
N THR A 43 3.99 -7.50 -11.55
CA THR A 43 3.19 -6.26 -11.46
C THR A 43 3.84 -5.06 -12.13
N SER A 44 5.16 -5.04 -12.34
CA SER A 44 5.85 -3.91 -12.97
C SER A 44 5.27 -3.51 -14.34
N PRO A 45 4.84 -4.44 -15.22
CA PRO A 45 4.19 -4.05 -16.48
C PRO A 45 2.86 -3.28 -16.30
N LEU A 46 2.16 -3.51 -15.19
CA LEU A 46 0.88 -2.83 -14.89
C LEU A 46 1.08 -1.34 -14.63
N ILE A 47 2.22 -0.94 -14.07
CA ILE A 47 2.55 0.48 -13.83
C ILE A 47 2.55 1.25 -15.15
N GLY A 48 3.29 0.74 -16.15
CA GLY A 48 3.34 1.35 -17.49
C GLY A 48 1.96 1.38 -18.16
N TYR A 49 1.20 0.30 -18.04
CA TYR A 49 -0.16 0.20 -18.59
C TYR A 49 -1.11 1.27 -18.03
N TYR A 50 -1.16 1.45 -16.70
CA TYR A 50 -2.05 2.43 -16.08
C TYR A 50 -1.53 3.87 -16.21
N TYR A 51 -0.22 4.06 -16.29
CA TYR A 51 0.39 5.35 -16.61
C TYR A 51 -0.05 5.83 -18.00
N ALA A 52 0.10 5.00 -19.02
CA ALA A 52 -0.29 5.33 -20.40
C ALA A 52 -1.79 5.66 -20.55
N LYS A 53 -2.63 5.13 -19.65
CA LYS A 53 -4.08 5.41 -19.61
C LYS A 53 -4.46 6.62 -18.75
N GLY A 54 -3.49 7.34 -18.17
CA GLY A 54 -3.75 8.45 -17.26
C GLY A 54 -4.44 8.06 -15.95
N LYS A 55 -4.45 6.77 -15.61
CA LYS A 55 -5.15 6.21 -14.44
C LYS A 55 -4.23 5.93 -13.24
N LEU A 56 -2.91 5.95 -13.42
CA LEU A 56 -1.97 5.77 -12.33
C LEU A 56 -2.00 6.96 -11.36
N ARG A 57 -2.06 6.68 -10.06
CA ARG A 57 -2.00 7.66 -8.97
C ARG A 57 -1.04 7.13 -7.90
N GLY A 58 -0.06 7.92 -7.51
CA GLY A 58 0.95 7.55 -6.52
C GLY A 58 0.52 7.92 -5.11
N VAL A 59 0.88 7.09 -4.13
CA VAL A 59 0.70 7.33 -2.70
C VAL A 59 2.00 6.94 -2.00
N ASP A 60 2.51 7.78 -1.10
CA ASP A 60 3.65 7.44 -0.25
C ASP A 60 3.20 6.51 0.88
N GLY A 61 3.39 5.20 0.69
CA GLY A 61 3.07 4.17 1.68
C GLY A 61 4.08 4.04 2.83
N MET A 62 5.12 4.88 2.89
CA MET A 62 6.05 4.92 4.02
C MET A 62 5.67 5.97 5.08
N ALA A 63 4.76 6.90 4.75
CA ALA A 63 4.21 7.87 5.69
C ALA A 63 3.31 7.20 6.76
N ASP A 64 2.95 7.98 7.80
CA ASP A 64 2.02 7.53 8.84
C ASP A 64 0.61 7.26 8.29
N ILE A 65 -0.15 6.39 8.98
CA ILE A 65 -1.47 5.91 8.54
C ILE A 65 -2.42 7.04 8.17
N ASP A 66 -2.48 8.10 8.99
CA ASP A 66 -3.36 9.24 8.74
C ASP A 66 -2.95 10.01 7.47
N ALA A 67 -1.65 10.10 7.20
CA ALA A 67 -1.13 10.75 5.99
C ALA A 67 -1.41 9.91 4.75
N VAL A 68 -1.22 8.59 4.83
CA VAL A 68 -1.57 7.66 3.75
C VAL A 68 -3.06 7.71 3.45
N THR A 69 -3.90 7.71 4.48
CA THR A 69 -5.38 7.82 4.35
C THR A 69 -5.77 9.09 3.61
N ARG A 70 -5.26 10.26 4.04
CA ARG A 70 -5.53 11.54 3.36
C ARG A 70 -5.09 11.55 1.90
N GLN A 71 -3.92 10.97 1.59
CA GLN A 71 -3.46 10.85 0.21
C GLN A 71 -4.42 10.03 -0.65
N ILE A 72 -4.90 8.89 -0.14
CA ILE A 72 -5.87 8.04 -0.83
C ILE A 72 -7.21 8.77 -1.03
N GLU A 73 -7.73 9.43 0.00
CA GLU A 73 -8.98 10.20 -0.08
C GLU A 73 -8.89 11.34 -1.11
N ALA A 74 -7.76 12.05 -1.15
CA ALA A 74 -7.52 13.10 -2.14
C ALA A 74 -7.56 12.55 -3.57
N VAL A 75 -6.94 11.38 -3.81
CA VAL A 75 -6.98 10.69 -5.10
C VAL A 75 -8.39 10.30 -5.50
N LEU A 76 -9.17 9.72 -4.58
CA LEU A 76 -10.54 9.27 -4.84
C LEU A 76 -11.51 10.45 -5.08
N THR A 77 -11.33 11.55 -4.33
CA THR A 77 -12.12 12.77 -4.50
C THR A 77 -11.84 13.40 -5.86
N ALA A 78 -10.57 13.49 -6.27
CA ALA A 78 -10.19 14.03 -7.58
C ALA A 78 -10.64 13.14 -8.75
N ALA A 79 -10.75 11.82 -8.55
CA ALA A 79 -11.19 10.87 -9.58
C ALA A 79 -12.72 10.83 -9.77
N THR A 80 -13.49 11.38 -8.84
CA THR A 80 -14.96 11.42 -8.92
C THR A 80 -15.39 12.76 -9.54
N PRO A 81 -16.00 12.78 -10.74
CA PRO A 81 -16.54 14.02 -11.28
C PRO A 81 -17.67 14.53 -10.37
N ALA A 82 -17.74 15.86 -10.19
CA ALA A 82 -18.62 16.58 -9.26
C ALA A 82 -20.13 16.39 -9.54
N ALA A 83 -20.66 15.19 -9.30
CA ALA A 83 -22.09 14.89 -9.32
C ALA A 83 -22.71 14.83 -7.91
N ALA A 84 -21.90 14.83 -6.84
CA ALA A 84 -22.40 14.77 -5.45
C ALA A 84 -22.70 16.14 -4.82
N GLN A 85 -22.30 17.26 -5.43
CA GLN A 85 -22.52 18.62 -4.88
C GLN A 85 -23.91 19.22 -5.20
N ARG A 86 -24.78 18.51 -5.93
CA ARG A 86 -26.13 19.03 -6.31
C ARG A 86 -27.23 18.87 -5.26
N SER A 87 -26.96 18.30 -4.08
CA SER A 87 -27.99 18.12 -3.04
C SER A 87 -27.99 19.18 -1.92
N ALA A 88 -27.05 20.14 -1.93
CA ALA A 88 -26.92 21.13 -0.85
C ALA A 88 -27.53 22.51 -1.16
N ASN A 89 -28.07 22.76 -2.36
CA ASN A 89 -28.65 24.06 -2.75
C ASN A 89 -30.18 24.05 -2.75
N GLY A 90 -30.78 23.36 -1.77
CA GLY A 90 -32.22 23.16 -1.66
C GLY A 90 -32.73 23.25 -0.23
N LYS A 91 -32.48 24.37 0.45
CA LYS A 91 -33.41 24.96 1.43
C LYS A 91 -33.04 26.40 1.72
#